data_AF-A0A0D7E842-F1
#
_entry.id   AF-A0A0D7E842-F1
#
_cell.length_a   1.000
_cell.length_b   1.000
_cell.length_c   1.000
_cell.angle_alpha   90.00
_cell.angle_beta   90.00
_cell.angle_gamma   90.00
#
_symmetry.space_group_name_H-M   'P 1'
#
loop_
_entity.id
_entity.type
_entity.pdbx_description
1 polymer ?
#
loop_
_entity_poly.entity_id
_entity_poly.type
_entity_poly.pdbx_seq_one_letter_code
_entity_poly.pdbx_strand_id
1 'polypeptide(L)'
;MADMLSILAANYRTVGLNTTSGTPYKAVDPDAYKGTWTGTYANGKKFAVTVNDVSGFRAQVKYESAGTVKYQQVLIKDNTFRIGDTKFKLSNSGTSAEIKNVVTDPVTQSTYLDTATAKRAT
;
A
#
# COMPACT_ATOMS: atom_id res chain seq x y z
N MET A 1 -9.54 -30.56 -20.28
CA MET A 1 -8.44 -29.60 -20.56
C MET A 1 -8.96 -28.16 -20.60
N ALA A 2 -9.80 -27.76 -19.62
CA ALA A 2 -10.39 -26.41 -19.52
C ALA A 2 -9.74 -25.55 -18.42
N ASP A 3 -8.94 -26.17 -17.53
CA ASP A 3 -8.36 -25.50 -16.36
C ASP A 3 -7.29 -24.47 -16.70
N MET A 4 -6.46 -24.71 -17.71
CA MET A 4 -5.36 -23.79 -18.04
C MET A 4 -5.86 -22.42 -18.54
N LEU A 5 -6.94 -22.40 -19.33
CA LEU A 5 -7.56 -21.16 -19.82
C LEU A 5 -8.37 -20.45 -18.73
N SER A 6 -8.99 -21.21 -17.82
CA SER A 6 -9.68 -20.65 -16.65
C SER A 6 -8.70 -19.97 -15.68
N ILE A 7 -7.54 -20.60 -15.43
CA ILE A 7 -6.48 -20.04 -14.58
C ILE A 7 -5.88 -18.78 -15.21
N LEU A 8 -5.67 -18.75 -16.53
CA LEU A 8 -5.20 -17.53 -17.21
C LEU A 8 -6.25 -16.41 -17.17
N ALA A 9 -7.54 -16.74 -17.39
CA ALA A 9 -8.62 -15.77 -17.34
C ALA A 9 -8.85 -15.20 -15.93
N ALA A 10 -8.73 -16.03 -14.89
CA ALA A 10 -8.81 -15.60 -13.49
C ALA A 10 -7.68 -14.63 -13.16
N ASN A 11 -6.45 -14.94 -13.58
CA ASN A 11 -5.29 -14.05 -13.41
C ASN A 11 -5.46 -12.73 -14.18
N TYR A 12 -5.97 -12.76 -15.42
CA TYR A 12 -6.22 -11.56 -16.22
C TYR A 12 -7.29 -10.66 -15.58
N ARG A 13 -8.32 -11.24 -14.95
CA ARG A 13 -9.35 -10.50 -14.20
C ARG A 13 -8.78 -9.81 -12.95
N THR A 14 -7.85 -10.43 -12.24
CA THR A 14 -7.18 -9.82 -11.07
C THR A 14 -6.19 -8.71 -11.44
N VAL A 15 -5.58 -8.75 -12.64
CA VAL A 15 -4.68 -7.69 -13.11
C VAL A 15 -5.46 -6.39 -13.44
N GLY A 16 -6.76 -6.50 -13.75
CA GLY A 16 -7.67 -5.37 -13.99
C GLY A 16 -7.98 -4.49 -12.77
N LEU A 17 -7.49 -4.83 -11.57
CA LEU A 17 -7.66 -4.01 -10.36
C LEU A 17 -6.72 -2.79 -10.30
N ASN A 18 -5.84 -2.62 -11.29
CA ASN A 18 -5.14 -1.37 -11.53
C ASN A 18 -6.05 -0.43 -12.35
N THR A 19 -7.16 0.01 -11.77
CA THR A 19 -7.89 1.18 -12.28
C THR A 19 -7.01 2.40 -12.09
N THR A 20 -6.12 2.62 -13.04
CA THR A 20 -5.35 3.86 -13.12
C THR A 20 -6.38 4.98 -13.23
N SER A 21 -6.43 5.87 -12.25
CA SER A 21 -7.30 7.03 -12.35
C SER A 21 -6.94 7.83 -13.60
N GLY A 22 -7.94 8.35 -14.30
CA GLY A 22 -7.72 9.27 -15.43
C GLY A 22 -7.19 10.64 -15.00
N THR A 23 -6.94 10.86 -13.70
CA THR A 23 -6.48 12.14 -13.17
C THR A 23 -4.98 12.32 -13.42
N PRO A 24 -4.52 13.55 -13.74
CA PRO A 24 -3.10 13.84 -13.79
C PRO A 24 -2.48 13.81 -12.39
N TYR A 25 -1.17 13.55 -12.30
CA TYR A 25 -0.44 13.72 -11.05
C TYR A 25 -0.45 15.20 -10.65
N LYS A 26 -0.90 15.48 -9.42
CA LYS A 26 -0.92 16.83 -8.86
C LYS A 26 0.01 16.87 -7.65
N ALA A 27 0.59 18.04 -7.40
CA ALA A 27 1.33 18.27 -6.17
C ALA A 27 0.41 18.00 -4.98
N VAL A 28 0.88 17.16 -4.05
CA VAL A 28 0.19 16.87 -2.80
C VAL A 28 0.75 17.76 -1.70
N ASP A 29 -0.05 17.98 -0.66
CA ASP A 29 0.42 18.65 0.55
C ASP A 29 1.45 17.76 1.28
N PRO A 30 2.74 18.16 1.38
CA PRO A 30 3.77 17.36 2.03
C PRO A 30 3.45 17.03 3.50
N ASP A 31 2.82 17.95 4.23
CA ASP A 31 2.59 17.82 5.67
C ASP A 31 1.45 16.84 5.99
N ALA A 32 0.60 16.55 5.01
CA ALA A 32 -0.43 15.52 5.12
C ALA A 32 0.16 14.09 5.08
N TYR A 33 1.34 13.90 4.46
CA TYR A 33 1.94 12.58 4.27
C TYR A 33 3.16 12.33 5.16
N LYS A 34 3.99 13.37 5.36
CA LYS A 34 5.23 13.26 6.14
C LYS A 34 4.97 12.72 7.54
N GLY A 35 5.93 11.95 8.03
CA GLY A 35 5.92 11.37 9.37
C GLY A 35 5.80 9.84 9.36
N THR A 36 5.65 9.29 10.56
CA THR A 36 5.62 7.84 10.77
C THR A 36 4.20 7.38 11.02
N TRP A 37 3.69 6.53 10.14
CA TRP A 37 2.37 5.92 10.22
C TRP A 37 2.50 4.52 10.79
N THR A 38 1.94 4.28 11.96
CA THR A 38 2.04 2.98 12.64
C THR A 38 0.68 2.34 12.79
N GLY A 39 0.65 1.02 12.78
CA GLY A 39 -0.57 0.26 13.00
C GLY A 39 -0.26 -1.20 13.29
N THR A 40 -1.32 -1.97 13.51
CA THR A 40 -1.26 -3.41 13.76
C THR A 40 -2.23 -4.08 12.81
N TYR A 41 -1.75 -5.08 12.07
CA TYR A 41 -2.58 -5.93 11.21
C TYR A 41 -3.47 -6.85 12.05
N ALA A 42 -4.53 -7.39 11.44
CA ALA A 42 -5.46 -8.30 12.13
C ALA A 42 -4.75 -9.55 12.70
N ASN A 43 -3.66 -9.96 12.06
CA ASN A 43 -2.78 -11.05 12.51
C ASN A 43 -1.87 -10.70 13.70
N GLY A 44 -2.01 -9.50 14.30
CA GLY A 44 -1.20 -9.02 15.43
C GLY A 44 0.17 -8.44 15.06
N LYS A 45 0.58 -8.49 13.78
CA LYS A 45 1.87 -7.93 13.34
C LYS A 45 1.80 -6.41 13.29
N LYS A 46 2.76 -5.76 13.95
CA LYS A 46 2.93 -4.30 13.89
C LYS A 46 3.65 -3.91 12.61
N PHE A 47 3.28 -2.76 12.07
CA PHE A 47 3.96 -2.15 10.94
C PHE A 47 4.17 -0.66 11.17
N ALA A 48 5.17 -0.11 10.48
CA ALA A 48 5.48 1.30 10.41
C ALA A 48 5.75 1.71 8.95
N VAL A 49 5.13 2.79 8.50
CA VAL A 49 5.38 3.43 7.21
C VAL A 49 5.90 4.83 7.52
N THR A 50 7.19 5.05 7.31
CA THR A 50 7.81 6.39 7.44
C THR A 50 7.84 7.04 6.08
N VAL A 51 7.25 8.23 5.96
CA VAL A 51 7.24 9.01 4.73
C VAL A 51 8.10 10.25 4.91
N ASN A 52 9.14 10.35 4.09
CA ASN A 52 10.12 11.43 4.07
C ASN A 52 10.20 12.07 2.67
N ASP A 53 10.80 13.26 2.61
CA ASP A 53 11.14 13.95 1.36
C ASP A 53 10.00 13.99 0.33
N VAL A 54 8.81 14.37 0.79
CA VAL A 54 7.65 14.58 -0.09
C VAL A 54 7.89 15.85 -0.91
N SER A 55 8.04 15.69 -2.22
CA SER A 55 8.27 16.76 -3.20
C SER A 55 7.32 16.61 -4.37
N GLY A 56 6.38 17.56 -4.50
CA GLY A 56 5.32 17.53 -5.49
C GLY A 56 4.41 16.31 -5.30
N PHE A 57 4.58 15.29 -6.15
CA PHE A 57 3.84 14.01 -6.07
C PHE A 57 4.76 12.82 -5.78
N ARG A 58 6.03 13.06 -5.44
CA ARG A 58 7.02 12.02 -5.14
C ARG A 58 7.30 12.00 -3.65
N ALA A 59 7.54 10.82 -3.08
CA ALA A 59 7.95 10.68 -1.70
C ALA A 59 8.95 9.53 -1.54
N GLN A 60 9.82 9.64 -0.53
CA GLN A 60 10.64 8.52 -0.08
C GLN A 60 9.93 7.83 1.07
N VAL A 61 9.72 6.52 0.95
CA VAL A 61 8.98 5.77 1.94
C VAL A 61 9.78 4.59 2.42
N LYS A 62 9.78 4.41 3.74
CA LYS A 62 10.28 3.24 4.44
C LYS A 62 9.10 2.48 5.02
N TYR A 63 8.93 1.22 4.65
CA TYR A 63 7.97 0.30 5.25
C TYR A 63 8.71 -0.73 6.10
N GLU A 64 8.26 -0.91 7.34
CA GLU A 64 8.78 -1.89 8.28
C GLU A 64 7.65 -2.74 8.82
N SER A 65 7.78 -4.06 8.75
CA SER A 65 6.82 -5.00 9.34
C SER A 65 7.50 -6.33 9.63
N ALA A 66 7.37 -6.83 10.86
CA ALA A 66 7.84 -8.14 11.31
C ALA A 66 9.23 -8.56 10.77
N GLY A 67 10.22 -7.67 10.86
CA GLY A 67 11.60 -7.91 10.42
C GLY A 67 11.91 -7.61 8.95
N THR A 68 10.88 -7.31 8.14
CA THR A 68 11.06 -6.85 6.75
C THR A 68 11.11 -5.33 6.72
N VAL A 69 12.17 -4.78 6.12
CA VAL A 69 12.31 -3.34 5.85
C VAL A 69 12.40 -3.14 4.34
N LYS A 70 11.55 -2.28 3.78
CA LYS A 70 11.56 -1.89 2.37
C LYS A 70 11.72 -0.38 2.27
N TYR A 71 12.63 0.07 1.42
CA TYR A 71 12.76 1.48 1.05
C TYR A 71 12.38 1.64 -0.41
N GLN A 72 11.51 2.59 -0.72
CA GLN A 72 11.08 2.83 -2.08
C GLN A 72 10.75 4.31 -2.29
N GLN A 73 11.15 4.84 -3.44
CA GLN A 73 10.60 6.10 -3.93
C GLN A 73 9.26 5.82 -4.59
N VAL A 74 8.21 6.49 -4.11
CA VAL A 74 6.84 6.27 -4.56
C VAL A 74 6.28 7.52 -5.24
N LEU A 75 5.29 7.29 -6.11
CA LEU A 75 4.47 8.34 -6.70
C LEU A 75 3.11 8.34 -5.99
N ILE A 76 2.72 9.49 -5.44
CA ILE A 76 1.45 9.69 -4.76
C ILE A 76 0.41 10.11 -5.80
N LYS A 77 -0.69 9.36 -5.85
CA LYS A 77 -1.82 9.64 -6.74
C LYS A 77 -3.14 9.28 -6.07
N ASP A 78 -4.12 10.17 -6.16
CA ASP A 78 -5.45 10.02 -5.54
C ASP A 78 -5.38 9.61 -4.08
N ASN A 79 -4.48 10.24 -3.34
CA ASN A 79 -4.20 9.94 -1.93
C ASN A 79 -3.67 8.52 -1.66
N THR A 80 -3.13 7.86 -2.68
CA THR A 80 -2.60 6.50 -2.57
C THR A 80 -1.20 6.37 -3.16
N PHE A 81 -0.45 5.40 -2.66
CA PHE A 81 0.79 4.93 -3.24
C PHE A 81 1.04 3.47 -2.86
N ARG A 82 2.01 2.81 -3.49
CA ARG A 82 2.37 1.41 -3.20
C ARG A 82 3.85 1.28 -2.85
N ILE A 83 4.15 0.44 -1.86
CA ILE A 83 5.49 -0.03 -1.52
C ILE A 83 5.52 -1.55 -1.68
N GLY A 84 6.12 -2.05 -2.76
CA GLY A 84 5.99 -3.47 -3.13
C GLY A 84 4.53 -3.94 -3.12
N ASP A 85 4.23 -4.92 -2.26
CA ASP A 85 2.91 -5.58 -2.11
C ASP A 85 1.95 -4.83 -1.16
N THR A 86 2.41 -3.72 -0.58
CA THR A 86 1.65 -2.91 0.36
C THR A 86 1.12 -1.64 -0.30
N LYS A 87 -0.19 -1.38 -0.20
CA LYS A 87 -0.82 -0.13 -0.64
C LYS A 87 -1.11 0.75 0.58
N PHE A 88 -0.66 2.00 0.51
CA PHE A 88 -1.03 3.06 1.43
C PHE A 88 -2.15 3.90 0.81
N LYS A 89 -3.16 4.24 1.62
CA LYS A 89 -4.21 5.19 1.25
C LYS A 89 -4.45 6.16 2.41
N LEU A 90 -4.17 7.44 2.19
CA LEU A 90 -4.49 8.48 3.17
C LEU A 90 -6.02 8.65 3.23
N SER A 91 -6.57 8.73 4.45
CA SER A 91 -7.96 9.13 4.65
C SER A 91 -8.14 10.60 4.31
N ASN A 92 -9.34 11.00 3.88
CA ASN A 92 -9.63 12.41 3.57
C ASN A 92 -9.46 13.35 4.78
N SER A 93 -9.47 12.80 6.00
CA SER A 93 -9.25 13.56 7.24
C SER A 93 -7.78 13.85 7.52
N GLY A 94 -6.83 13.26 6.79
CA GLY A 94 -5.39 13.49 6.97
C GLY A 94 -4.79 12.93 8.27
N THR A 95 -5.59 12.29 9.12
CA THR A 95 -5.19 11.79 10.46
C THR A 95 -5.03 10.28 10.54
N SER A 96 -5.62 9.55 9.59
CA SER A 96 -5.52 8.09 9.48
C SER A 96 -5.20 7.68 8.04
N ALA A 97 -4.63 6.50 7.89
CA ALA A 97 -4.39 5.89 6.59
C ALA A 97 -4.84 4.43 6.62
N GLU A 98 -5.34 3.93 5.49
CA GLU A 98 -5.66 2.53 5.29
C GLU A 98 -4.47 1.86 4.61
N ILE A 99 -3.93 0.81 5.24
CA ILE A 99 -2.82 0.02 4.74
C ILE A 99 -3.36 -1.34 4.34
N LYS A 100 -3.12 -1.72 3.08
CA LYS A 100 -3.52 -3.00 2.52
C LYS A 100 -2.26 -3.75 2.11
N ASN A 101 -1.94 -4.84 2.78
CA ASN A 101 -0.81 -5.68 2.44
C ASN A 101 -1.32 -6.97 1.79
N VAL A 102 -0.82 -7.30 0.61
CA VAL A 102 -1.05 -8.61 0.01
C VAL A 102 -0.09 -9.59 0.66
N VAL A 103 -0.63 -10.61 1.32
CA VAL A 103 0.16 -11.68 1.94
C VAL A 103 -0.07 -12.95 1.16
N THR A 104 1.02 -13.61 0.79
CA THR A 104 1.02 -14.96 0.20
C THR A 104 1.44 -15.95 1.25
N ASP A 105 0.58 -16.91 1.57
CA ASP A 105 0.92 -18.01 2.46
C ASP A 105 1.90 -18.96 1.76
N PRO A 106 3.09 -19.22 2.32
CA PRO A 106 4.10 -20.07 1.69
C PRO A 106 3.69 -21.56 1.64
N VAL A 107 2.75 -22.01 2.48
CA VAL A 107 2.32 -23.42 2.55
C VAL A 107 1.16 -23.68 1.59
N THR A 108 0.15 -22.82 1.60
CA THR A 108 -1.07 -22.99 0.79
C THR A 108 -1.00 -22.26 -0.55
N GLN A 109 0.01 -21.40 -0.78
CA GLN A 109 0.14 -20.51 -1.94
C GLN A 109 -1.07 -19.59 -2.18
N SER A 110 -1.99 -19.51 -1.21
CA SER A 110 -3.15 -18.64 -1.28
C SER A 110 -2.75 -17.21 -0.94
N THR A 111 -3.35 -16.25 -1.63
CA THR A 111 -3.15 -14.82 -1.37
C THR A 111 -4.35 -14.24 -0.65
N TYR A 112 -4.10 -13.44 0.38
CA TYR A 112 -5.14 -12.73 1.10
C TYR A 112 -4.70 -11.30 1.42
N LEU A 113 -5.68 -10.44 1.71
CA LEU A 113 -5.47 -9.02 1.93
C LEU A 113 -5.53 -8.70 3.43
N ASP A 114 -4.38 -8.42 4.02
CA ASP A 114 -4.30 -7.89 5.38
C ASP A 114 -4.56 -6.37 5.33
N THR A 115 -5.71 -5.95 5.85
CA THR A 115 -6.09 -4.53 5.92
C THR A 115 -5.97 -4.03 7.35
N ALA A 116 -5.37 -2.85 7.52
CA ALA A 116 -5.24 -2.21 8.81
C ALA A 116 -5.35 -0.69 8.70
N THR A 117 -5.81 -0.05 9.77
CA THR A 117 -5.75 1.40 9.91
C THR A 117 -4.44 1.78 10.56
N ALA A 118 -3.68 2.66 9.92
CA ALA A 118 -2.52 3.32 10.47
C ALA A 118 -2.91 4.69 11.02
N LYS A 119 -2.28 5.06 12.13
CA LYS A 119 -2.35 6.42 12.70
C LYS A 119 -0.98 7.06 12.60
N ARG A 120 -0.96 8.37 12.33
CA ARG A 120 0.28 9.14 12.36
C ARG A 120 0.76 9.24 13.80
N ALA A 121 1.99 8.81 14.07
CA ALA A 121 2.68 9.13 15.30
C ALA A 121 2.85 10.65 15.34
N THR A 122 2.27 11.28 16.36
CA THR A 122 2.36 12.74 16.58
C THR A 122 3.71 13.08 17.18
#